data_AF-A0A971Q7N0-F1
#
_entry.id   AF-A0A971Q7N0-F1
#
_cell.length_a   1.000
_cell.length_b   1.000
_cell.length_c   1.000
_cell.angle_alpha   90.00
_cell.angle_beta   90.00
_cell.angle_gamma   90.00
#
_symmetry.space_group_name_H-M   'P 1'
#
loop_
_entity.id
_entity.type
_entity.pdbx_description
1 polymer ?
#
loop_
_entity_poly.entity_id
_entity_poly.type
_entity_poly.pdbx_seq_one_letter_code
_entity_poly.pdbx_strand_id
1 'polypeptide(L)'
;MTRLIVPAVLFCLVLGCGDGAYLSPKVISAESDAITITVSPNTLILDSQGVWVTVHTDIPYSQVDGVTVTLNGIEVAVTKADARGDFVAKFELDAVKDIVAPPEATLVLEGLTKDGVAFSGSDTIRVSDGR
;
A
#
# COMPACT_ATOMS: atom_id res chain seq x y z
N MET A 1 -19.37 -10.14 -38.70
CA MET A 1 -18.98 -8.72 -38.68
C MET A 1 -18.57 -8.42 -37.24
N THR A 2 -17.31 -8.29 -36.80
CA THR A 2 -15.97 -8.34 -37.40
C THR A 2 -15.01 -8.60 -36.22
N ARG A 3 -14.22 -9.69 -36.31
CA ARG A 3 -12.79 -9.89 -35.96
C ARG A 3 -12.19 -9.14 -34.74
N LEU A 4 -11.48 -9.87 -33.88
CA LEU A 4 -10.03 -9.69 -33.61
C LEU A 4 -9.52 -10.85 -32.71
N ILE A 5 -8.91 -11.90 -33.28
CA ILE A 5 -7.47 -12.12 -33.52
C ILE A 5 -6.70 -12.48 -32.23
N VAL A 6 -6.49 -13.80 -32.12
CA VAL A 6 -5.45 -14.51 -31.40
C VAL A 6 -4.19 -14.55 -32.28
N PRO A 7 -2.97 -14.45 -31.72
CA PRO A 7 -1.82 -15.18 -32.24
C PRO A 7 -1.49 -16.29 -31.22
N ALA A 8 -1.75 -17.56 -31.52
CA ALA A 8 -1.02 -18.43 -32.44
C ALA A 8 0.39 -18.73 -31.90
N VAL A 9 0.43 -19.85 -31.19
CA VAL A 9 1.57 -20.73 -30.91
C VAL A 9 2.44 -20.92 -32.16
N LEU A 10 3.77 -21.03 -31.98
CA LEU A 10 4.65 -22.09 -32.52
C LEU A 10 6.05 -21.55 -32.92
N PHE A 11 7.12 -21.92 -32.19
CA PHE A 11 8.40 -22.24 -32.85
C PHE A 11 9.38 -23.04 -31.96
N CYS A 12 9.75 -24.22 -32.48
CA CYS A 12 11.00 -24.98 -32.36
C CYS A 12 11.74 -25.19 -31.02
N LEU A 13 11.60 -26.42 -30.52
CA LEU A 13 12.64 -27.43 -30.33
C LEU A 13 14.12 -26.94 -30.36
N VAL A 14 14.76 -26.89 -29.19
CA VAL A 14 16.22 -27.08 -29.07
C VAL A 14 16.45 -28.21 -28.08
N LEU A 15 16.97 -29.33 -28.60
CA LEU A 15 17.62 -30.37 -27.82
C LEU A 15 18.83 -29.77 -27.11
N GLY A 16 18.71 -29.57 -25.81
CA GLY A 16 19.83 -29.26 -24.92
C GLY A 16 19.68 -30.06 -23.64
N CYS A 17 20.51 -31.08 -23.45
CA CYS A 17 20.79 -31.61 -22.13
C CYS A 17 21.45 -30.48 -21.33
N GLY A 18 20.74 -29.95 -20.36
CA GLY A 18 21.24 -28.99 -19.39
C GLY A 18 20.31 -29.00 -18.21
N ASP A 19 20.87 -29.26 -17.04
CA ASP A 19 20.24 -29.34 -15.72
C ASP A 19 19.55 -28.02 -15.36
N GLY A 20 18.41 -27.75 -15.98
CA GLY A 20 17.59 -26.58 -15.74
C GLY A 20 16.74 -26.83 -14.51
N ALA A 21 17.26 -26.42 -13.34
CA ALA A 21 16.48 -26.33 -12.12
C ALA A 21 15.14 -25.66 -12.41
N TYR A 22 14.06 -26.41 -12.18
CA TYR A 22 12.71 -25.88 -12.13
C TYR A 22 12.65 -24.82 -11.03
N LEU A 23 12.94 -23.57 -11.37
CA LEU A 23 12.57 -22.42 -10.56
C LEU A 23 11.05 -22.32 -10.67
N SER A 24 10.36 -23.02 -9.78
CA SER A 24 8.97 -22.73 -9.45
C SER A 24 8.82 -21.22 -9.33
N PRO A 25 7.83 -20.57 -9.96
CA PRO A 25 7.47 -19.22 -9.55
C PRO A 25 7.12 -19.34 -8.07
N LYS A 26 8.00 -18.83 -7.21
CA LYS A 26 7.69 -18.60 -5.81
C LYS A 26 6.54 -17.63 -5.86
N VAL A 27 5.31 -18.15 -5.78
CA VAL A 27 4.17 -17.39 -5.32
C VAL A 27 4.57 -17.01 -3.91
N ILE A 28 5.24 -15.86 -3.79
CA ILE A 28 5.42 -15.21 -2.52
C ILE A 28 3.98 -14.85 -2.15
N SER A 29 3.30 -15.75 -1.43
CA SER A 29 2.27 -15.28 -0.52
C SER A 29 2.97 -14.19 0.25
N ALA A 30 2.60 -12.94 -0.02
CA ALA A 30 3.00 -11.83 0.81
C ALA A 30 2.34 -12.11 2.16
N GLU A 31 3.02 -12.91 2.99
CA GLU A 31 2.74 -13.01 4.42
C GLU A 31 3.19 -11.67 4.99
N SER A 32 2.36 -10.66 4.77
CA SER A 32 2.53 -9.34 5.34
C SER A 32 2.11 -9.43 6.80
N ASP A 33 2.95 -8.91 7.70
CA ASP A 33 2.61 -8.83 9.11
C ASP A 33 1.45 -7.85 9.29
N ALA A 34 0.38 -8.31 9.94
CA ALA A 34 -0.82 -7.52 10.14
C ALA A 34 -0.61 -6.57 11.32
N ILE A 35 -0.54 -5.28 11.04
CA ILE A 35 -0.37 -4.23 12.06
C ILE A 35 -1.68 -3.48 12.30
N THR A 36 -1.83 -2.95 13.51
CA THR A 36 -2.93 -2.03 13.82
C THR A 36 -2.53 -0.61 13.41
N ILE A 37 -3.42 0.05 12.67
CA ILE A 37 -3.25 1.46 12.30
C ILE A 37 -4.45 2.29 12.74
N THR A 38 -4.27 3.59 12.84
CA THR A 38 -5.34 4.55 13.10
C THR A 38 -5.11 5.79 12.25
N VAL A 39 -6.09 6.12 11.42
CA VAL A 39 -6.03 7.28 10.53
C VAL A 39 -6.63 8.51 11.22
N SER A 40 -5.92 9.62 11.14
CA SER A 40 -6.35 10.92 11.66
C SER A 40 -6.30 11.99 10.57
N PRO A 41 -7.40 12.73 10.33
CA PRO A 41 -8.68 12.64 11.05
C PRO A 41 -9.49 11.38 10.71
N ASN A 42 -10.35 10.92 11.63
CA ASN A 42 -11.26 9.79 11.40
C ASN A 42 -12.46 10.12 10.50
N THR A 43 -12.65 11.42 10.23
CA THR A 43 -13.66 11.97 9.33
C THR A 43 -12.97 12.95 8.40
N LEU A 44 -12.93 12.61 7.12
CA LEU A 44 -12.36 13.43 6.07
C LEU A 44 -13.48 14.18 5.36
N ILE A 45 -13.39 15.50 5.39
CA ILE A 45 -14.33 16.39 4.70
C ILE A 45 -13.68 16.80 3.38
N LEU A 46 -14.30 16.47 2.25
CA LEU A 46 -13.72 16.72 0.92
C LEU A 46 -13.52 18.22 0.65
N ASP A 47 -14.41 19.08 1.15
CA ASP A 47 -14.30 20.55 1.05
C ASP A 47 -13.30 21.18 2.03
N SER A 48 -12.77 20.42 3.01
CA SER A 48 -11.90 21.01 4.04
C SER A 48 -10.54 21.46 3.51
N GLN A 49 -10.03 22.58 4.05
CA GLN A 49 -8.66 23.01 3.82
C GLN A 49 -7.76 22.41 4.90
N GLY A 50 -6.78 21.63 4.47
CA GLY A 50 -5.80 20.98 5.34
C GLY A 50 -4.61 20.51 4.51
N VAL A 51 -3.57 20.03 5.20
CA VAL A 51 -2.32 19.64 4.53
C VAL A 51 -2.08 18.13 4.64
N TRP A 52 -2.40 17.53 5.78
CA TRP A 52 -1.94 16.18 6.11
C TRP A 52 -3.05 15.26 6.57
N VAL A 53 -3.03 14.02 6.07
CA VAL A 53 -3.64 12.85 6.72
C VAL A 53 -2.52 12.11 7.44
N THR A 54 -2.69 11.88 8.74
CA THR A 54 -1.68 11.23 9.60
C THR A 54 -2.12 9.82 9.95
N VAL A 55 -1.25 8.84 9.75
CA VAL A 55 -1.49 7.43 10.09
C VAL A 55 -0.57 7.06 11.26
N HIS A 56 -1.19 6.73 12.38
CA HIS A 56 -0.52 6.15 13.53
C HIS A 56 -0.50 4.63 13.39
N THR A 57 0.60 4.01 13.82
CA THR A 57 0.77 2.56 13.74
C THR A 57 1.28 2.02 15.08
N ASP A 58 1.15 0.72 15.29
CA ASP A 58 1.69 0.00 16.46
C ASP A 58 3.06 -0.68 16.16
N ILE A 59 3.74 -0.27 15.07
CA ILE A 59 5.07 -0.79 14.72
C ILE A 59 6.14 0.28 15.06
N PRO A 60 7.27 -0.08 15.68
CA PRO A 60 8.29 0.90 16.03
C PRO A 60 8.96 1.49 14.78
N TYR A 61 9.16 2.81 14.78
CA TYR A 61 9.80 3.56 13.69
C TYR A 61 11.20 3.03 13.35
N SER A 62 11.91 2.48 14.34
CA SER A 62 13.24 1.90 14.15
C SER A 62 13.25 0.68 13.24
N GLN A 63 12.15 -0.05 13.11
CA GLN A 63 12.03 -1.26 12.30
C GLN A 63 11.50 -0.99 10.88
N VAL A 64 10.79 0.11 10.66
CA VAL A 64 10.15 0.41 9.37
C VAL A 64 11.15 1.00 8.37
N ASP A 65 11.08 0.54 7.11
CA ASP A 65 11.74 1.20 5.99
C ASP A 65 10.80 2.26 5.39
N GLY A 66 10.91 3.48 5.89
CA GLY A 66 9.97 4.57 5.61
C GLY A 66 9.80 4.92 4.13
N VAL A 67 10.80 4.65 3.26
CA VAL A 67 10.67 4.97 1.82
C VAL A 67 9.78 4.01 1.06
N THR A 68 9.46 2.85 1.64
CA THR A 68 8.64 1.81 1.01
C THR A 68 7.15 1.95 1.34
N VAL A 69 6.81 2.88 2.24
CA VAL A 69 5.47 2.97 2.81
C VAL A 69 4.52 3.68 1.87
N THR A 70 3.37 3.06 1.63
CA THR A 70 2.29 3.62 0.80
C THR A 70 0.93 3.49 1.48
N LEU A 71 -0.01 4.34 1.10
CA LEU A 71 -1.41 4.31 1.54
C LEU A 71 -2.33 4.18 0.32
N ASN A 72 -2.93 3.01 0.11
CA ASN A 72 -3.66 2.68 -1.12
C ASN A 72 -2.87 3.06 -2.40
N GLY A 73 -1.53 2.87 -2.37
CA GLY A 73 -0.63 3.24 -3.47
C GLY A 73 -0.14 4.69 -3.49
N ILE A 74 -0.58 5.55 -2.56
CA ILE A 74 -0.04 6.91 -2.39
C ILE A 74 1.28 6.83 -1.64
N GLU A 75 2.34 7.42 -2.20
CA GLU A 75 3.65 7.50 -1.54
C GLU A 75 3.59 8.35 -0.26
N VAL A 76 4.32 7.91 0.77
CA VAL A 76 4.42 8.68 2.01
C VAL A 76 5.17 10.00 1.79
N ALA A 77 4.61 11.09 2.31
CA ALA A 77 5.23 12.41 2.20
C ALA A 77 6.20 12.68 3.36
N VAL A 78 5.82 12.29 4.58
CA VAL A 78 6.64 12.47 5.78
C VAL A 78 6.51 11.26 6.70
N THR A 79 7.64 10.74 7.16
CA THR A 79 7.70 9.70 8.20
C THR A 79 8.37 10.24 9.45
N LYS A 80 7.83 9.93 10.64
CA LYS A 80 8.44 10.29 11.93
C LYS A 80 8.11 9.26 13.00
N ALA A 81 8.87 9.29 14.09
CA ALA A 81 8.51 8.61 15.32
C ALA A 81 7.52 9.45 16.15
N ASP A 82 6.55 8.79 16.78
CA ASP A 82 5.76 9.32 17.89
C ASP A 82 6.59 9.43 19.19
N ALA A 83 6.04 10.07 20.23
CA ALA A 83 6.61 10.14 21.57
C ALA A 83 6.89 8.75 22.20
N ARG A 84 6.22 7.69 21.75
CA ARG A 84 6.46 6.29 22.17
C ARG A 84 7.49 5.56 21.33
N GLY A 85 7.95 6.17 20.22
CA GLY A 85 8.86 5.55 19.26
C GLY A 85 8.16 4.83 18.11
N ASP A 86 6.83 4.85 18.06
CA ASP A 86 6.04 4.19 17.03
C ASP A 86 6.08 4.95 15.70
N PHE A 87 5.94 4.22 14.59
CA PHE A 87 5.99 4.78 13.25
C PHE A 87 4.71 5.59 12.97
N VAL A 88 4.91 6.81 12.47
CA VAL A 88 3.84 7.69 12.04
C VAL A 88 4.15 8.16 10.62
N ALA A 89 3.20 7.91 9.72
CA ALA A 89 3.25 8.36 8.33
C ALA A 89 2.30 9.54 8.11
N LYS A 90 2.69 10.47 7.25
CA LYS A 90 1.83 11.55 6.76
C LYS A 90 1.74 11.52 5.25
N PHE A 91 0.52 11.71 4.78
CA PHE A 91 0.17 11.76 3.37
C PHE A 91 -0.47 13.12 3.07
N GLU A 92 -0.22 13.63 1.86
CA GLU A 92 -0.84 14.84 1.36
C GLU A 92 -2.36 14.67 1.32
N LEU A 93 -3.09 15.64 1.90
CA LEU A 93 -4.55 15.55 2.00
C LEU A 93 -5.21 15.46 0.62
N ASP A 94 -4.75 16.23 -0.36
CA ASP A 94 -5.29 16.23 -1.73
C ASP A 94 -5.15 14.85 -2.39
N ALA A 95 -3.98 14.22 -2.26
CA ALA A 95 -3.76 12.88 -2.80
C ALA A 95 -4.72 11.85 -2.19
N VAL A 96 -5.00 11.95 -0.89
CA VAL A 96 -5.98 11.06 -0.23
C VAL A 96 -7.40 11.37 -0.68
N LYS A 97 -7.77 12.64 -0.89
CA LYS A 97 -9.09 13.04 -1.41
C LYS A 97 -9.38 12.45 -2.78
N ASP A 98 -8.35 12.31 -3.62
CA ASP A 98 -8.49 11.76 -4.98
C ASP A 98 -8.87 10.26 -5.00
N ILE A 99 -8.67 9.53 -3.89
CA ILE A 99 -8.89 8.08 -3.81
C ILE A 99 -10.06 7.67 -2.90
N VAL A 100 -10.73 8.62 -2.24
CA VAL A 100 -11.82 8.33 -1.29
C VAL A 100 -13.16 8.91 -1.74
N ALA A 101 -14.27 8.31 -1.28
CA ALA A 101 -15.61 8.78 -1.56
C ALA A 101 -16.54 8.63 -0.34
N PRO A 102 -17.58 9.46 -0.18
CA PRO A 102 -18.60 9.29 0.86
C PRO A 102 -19.37 7.96 0.74
N PRO A 103 -19.87 7.38 1.85
CA PRO A 103 -19.82 7.90 3.23
C PRO A 103 -18.59 7.44 4.03
N GLU A 104 -17.81 6.50 3.51
CA GLU A 104 -16.67 5.88 4.17
C GLU A 104 -15.66 5.37 3.15
N ALA A 105 -14.39 5.33 3.55
CA ALA A 105 -13.32 4.77 2.73
C ALA A 105 -12.36 3.96 3.61
N THR A 106 -11.99 2.78 3.12
CA THR A 106 -10.95 1.95 3.74
C THR A 106 -9.60 2.33 3.19
N LEU A 107 -8.71 2.71 4.08
CA LEU A 107 -7.33 3.06 3.79
C LEU A 107 -6.43 1.94 4.29
N VAL A 108 -5.57 1.44 3.41
CA VAL A 108 -4.63 0.36 3.64
C VAL A 108 -3.23 0.92 3.55
N LEU A 109 -2.51 0.84 4.66
CA LEU A 109 -1.09 1.16 4.76
C LEU A 109 -0.29 -0.11 4.48
N GLU A 110 0.66 -0.03 3.56
CA GLU A 110 1.54 -1.13 3.21
C GLU A 110 2.99 -0.64 3.19
N GLY A 111 3.93 -1.53 3.53
CA GLY A 111 5.35 -1.21 3.49
C GLY A 111 6.23 -2.38 3.84
N LEU A 112 7.54 -2.13 3.93
CA LEU A 112 8.55 -3.09 4.35
C LEU A 112 9.23 -2.65 5.65
N THR A 113 9.62 -3.60 6.48
CA THR A 113 10.60 -3.39 7.54
C THR A 113 12.01 -3.31 6.93
N LYS A 114 12.98 -2.81 7.70
CA LYS A 114 14.40 -2.78 7.31
C LYS A 114 15.00 -4.17 7.09
N ASP A 115 14.37 -5.21 7.65
CA ASP A 115 14.73 -6.61 7.43
C ASP A 115 14.07 -7.20 6.17
N GLY A 116 13.32 -6.39 5.42
CA GLY A 116 12.64 -6.80 4.18
C GLY A 116 11.34 -7.58 4.39
N VAL A 117 10.76 -7.53 5.60
CA VAL A 117 9.48 -8.16 5.92
C VAL A 117 8.35 -7.20 5.55
N ALA A 118 7.37 -7.66 4.78
CA ALA A 118 6.21 -6.85 4.47
C ALA A 118 5.29 -6.70 5.68
N PHE A 119 4.67 -5.53 5.82
CA PHE A 119 3.60 -5.30 6.78
C PHE A 119 2.42 -4.61 6.10
N SER A 120 1.22 -4.81 6.65
CA SER A 120 0.01 -4.16 6.18
C SER A 120 -0.94 -3.88 7.34
N GLY A 121 -1.64 -2.76 7.28
CA GLY A 121 -2.72 -2.44 8.20
C GLY A 121 -3.80 -1.64 7.51
N SER A 122 -5.04 -1.76 7.97
CA SER A 122 -6.17 -1.04 7.37
C SER A 122 -7.02 -0.35 8.43
N ASP A 123 -7.56 0.81 8.08
CA ASP A 123 -8.54 1.53 8.89
C ASP A 123 -9.59 2.17 8.00
N THR A 124 -10.82 2.25 8.49
CA THR A 124 -11.96 2.83 7.75
C THR A 124 -12.31 4.19 8.34
N ILE A 125 -12.19 5.22 7.52
CA ILE A 125 -12.57 6.59 7.89
C ILE A 125 -13.93 6.95 7.32
N ARG A 126 -14.61 7.90 7.97
CA ARG A 126 -15.80 8.54 7.41
C ARG A 126 -15.41 9.58 6.38
N VAL A 127 -16.19 9.70 5.33
CA VAL A 127 -15.98 10.69 4.27
C VAL A 127 -17.28 11.46 4.06
N SER A 128 -17.21 12.79 4.06
CA SER A 128 -18.36 13.68 3.84
C SER A 128 -18.01 14.73 2.79
N ASP A 129 -18.98 15.11 1.96
CA ASP A 129 -18.83 16.21 1.01
C ASP A 129 -18.88 17.59 1.69
N GLY A 130 -19.28 17.65 2.97
CA GLY A 130 -19.35 18.89 3.74
C GLY A 130 -20.70 19.62 3.68
N ARG A 131 -21.74 18.96 3.17
CA ARG A 131 -23.11 19.49 3.08
C ARG A 131 -24.02 19.12 4.26
#